data_AF-A0A9W6QDZ1-F1
#
_entry.id   AF-A0A9W6QDZ1-F1
#
_cell.length_a   1.000
_cell.length_b   1.000
_cell.length_c   1.000
_cell.angle_alpha   90.00
_cell.angle_beta   90.00
_cell.angle_gamma   90.00
#
_symmetry.space_group_name_H-M   'P 1'
#
loop_
_entity.id
_entity.type
_entity.pdbx_description
1 polymer ?
#
loop_
_entity_poly.entity_id
_entity_poly.type
_entity_poly.pdbx_seq_one_letter_code
_entity_poly.pdbx_strand_id
1 'polypeptide(L)'
;MRPTATFTNLTPVRNKERPMTDRTASAPDPAAAHASAVPQPDWPAPLQSGTGPVQAAFRRLVESTTHYLGYSPNIVWGNLQTLPYAEEVLRLVVDLHGTPRDVEAGAAERVARAQYIGSGGRTYHVLLGEQTLLTGIGGPGVMRPQLERLHDALSWPGLTLGIIPARARLAVYPGDGFGIHDETRVEVEGFRGGETITDHRVELFHRAFDLLQQSAVYGDEARALITQALQHT
;
A
#
# COMPACT_ATOMS: atom_id res chain seq x y z
N MET A 1 -11.83 8.68 -59.71
CA MET A 1 -11.49 7.24 -59.67
C MET A 1 -12.68 6.50 -59.05
N ARG A 2 -13.41 5.74 -59.88
CA ARG A 2 -14.49 4.80 -59.51
C ARG A 2 -13.87 3.43 -59.11
N PRO A 3 -14.62 2.43 -58.57
CA PRO A 3 -15.78 2.48 -57.67
C PRO A 3 -15.92 1.30 -56.65
N THR A 4 -16.85 1.52 -55.72
CA THR A 4 -17.91 0.70 -55.09
C THR A 4 -18.18 -0.78 -55.49
N ALA A 5 -18.43 -1.58 -54.41
CA ALA A 5 -19.38 -2.71 -54.19
C ALA A 5 -19.20 -4.09 -54.86
N THR A 6 -19.51 -5.17 -54.11
CA THR A 6 -20.72 -6.02 -54.27
C THR A 6 -20.68 -7.30 -53.41
N PHE A 7 -21.81 -7.62 -52.76
CA PHE A 7 -22.15 -8.91 -52.13
C PHE A 7 -22.57 -9.95 -53.20
N THR A 8 -22.36 -11.26 -52.96
CA THR A 8 -23.39 -12.37 -53.05
C THR A 8 -22.85 -13.74 -53.52
N ASN A 9 -23.18 -14.77 -52.70
CA ASN A 9 -23.41 -16.23 -52.88
C ASN A 9 -22.37 -17.20 -53.47
N LEU A 10 -22.27 -18.38 -52.84
CA LEU A 10 -22.62 -19.71 -53.39
C LEU A 10 -22.88 -20.76 -52.26
N THR A 11 -23.73 -21.75 -52.57
CA THR A 11 -24.60 -22.62 -51.74
C THR A 11 -23.92 -23.91 -51.17
N PRO A 12 -24.63 -24.86 -50.46
CA PRO A 12 -24.08 -25.65 -49.36
C PRO A 12 -23.78 -27.12 -49.70
N VAL A 13 -23.01 -27.80 -48.84
CA VAL A 13 -22.87 -29.27 -48.87
C VAL A 13 -23.45 -29.88 -47.60
N ARG A 14 -24.49 -30.69 -47.78
CA ARG A 14 -25.06 -31.62 -46.77
C ARG A 14 -23.99 -32.64 -46.36
N ASN A 15 -23.93 -32.99 -45.08
CA ASN A 15 -23.61 -34.37 -44.72
C ASN A 15 -24.39 -34.88 -43.50
N LYS A 16 -24.68 -36.17 -43.56
CA LYS A 16 -25.75 -36.95 -42.90
C LYS A 16 -25.66 -37.02 -41.37
N GLU A 17 -26.83 -37.05 -40.73
CA GLU A 17 -27.03 -37.54 -39.36
C GLU A 17 -26.97 -39.08 -39.27
N ARG A 18 -26.33 -39.58 -38.20
CA ARG A 18 -26.74 -40.65 -37.26
C ARG A 18 -25.52 -41.23 -36.50
N PRO A 19 -25.67 -41.89 -35.33
CA PRO A 19 -26.58 -41.67 -34.20
C PRO A 19 -25.84 -41.57 -32.84
N MET A 20 -26.61 -41.22 -31.80
CA MET A 20 -26.24 -41.15 -30.39
C MET A 20 -25.82 -42.52 -29.84
N THR A 21 -24.61 -42.62 -29.28
CA THR A 21 -24.24 -43.69 -28.33
C THR A 21 -23.69 -43.07 -27.06
N ASP A 22 -24.43 -43.35 -26.00
CA ASP A 22 -24.11 -43.28 -24.58
C ASP A 22 -22.62 -43.19 -24.26
N ARG A 23 -22.22 -42.05 -23.66
CA ARG A 23 -20.92 -41.90 -23.02
C ARG A 23 -21.20 -41.24 -21.67
N THR A 24 -21.44 -42.10 -20.69
CA THR A 24 -21.40 -41.83 -19.26
C THR A 24 -20.43 -40.70 -18.93
N ALA A 25 -20.97 -39.55 -18.49
CA ALA A 25 -20.16 -38.49 -17.92
C ALA A 25 -19.52 -39.02 -16.64
N SER A 26 -18.21 -39.29 -16.69
CA SER A 26 -17.44 -39.50 -15.47
C SER A 26 -17.45 -38.19 -14.70
N ALA A 27 -18.06 -38.20 -13.52
CA ALA A 27 -17.89 -37.12 -12.55
C ALA A 27 -16.38 -36.92 -12.29
N PRO A 28 -15.91 -35.67 -12.09
CA PRO A 28 -14.52 -35.46 -11.72
C PRO A 28 -14.25 -36.07 -10.34
N ASP A 29 -13.10 -36.72 -10.23
CA ASP A 29 -12.56 -37.36 -9.03
C ASP A 29 -12.46 -36.34 -7.87
N PRO A 30 -13.11 -36.57 -6.71
CA PRO A 30 -13.04 -35.65 -5.58
C PRO A 30 -11.63 -35.54 -4.95
N ALA A 31 -10.67 -36.35 -5.39
CA ALA A 31 -9.29 -36.34 -4.88
C ALA A 31 -8.33 -35.36 -5.60
N ALA A 32 -8.77 -34.64 -6.65
CA ALA A 32 -7.90 -33.73 -7.41
C ALA A 32 -7.92 -32.25 -6.94
N ALA A 33 -8.45 -31.95 -5.75
CA ALA A 33 -8.59 -30.60 -5.22
C ALA A 33 -7.52 -30.18 -4.18
N HIS A 34 -6.39 -30.87 -4.12
CA HIS A 34 -5.30 -30.56 -3.18
C HIS A 34 -3.95 -30.39 -3.88
N ALA A 35 -3.88 -29.43 -4.82
CA ALA A 35 -2.61 -28.85 -5.26
C ALA A 35 -2.38 -27.53 -4.50
N SER A 36 -1.72 -27.68 -3.34
CA SER A 36 -0.95 -26.65 -2.64
C SER A 36 -1.57 -25.25 -2.58
N ALA A 37 -2.46 -25.03 -1.61
CA ALA A 37 -2.63 -23.70 -1.07
C ALA A 37 -1.26 -23.22 -0.59
N VAL A 38 -0.69 -22.21 -1.26
CA VAL A 38 0.43 -21.44 -0.71
C VAL A 38 -0.03 -20.99 0.68
N PRO A 39 0.70 -21.33 1.76
CA PRO A 39 0.39 -20.78 3.07
C PRO A 39 0.41 -19.26 2.94
N GLN A 40 -0.78 -18.65 2.98
CA GLN A 40 -0.88 -17.22 3.13
C GLN A 40 -0.33 -16.91 4.53
N PRO A 41 0.54 -15.90 4.70
CA PRO A 41 0.83 -15.42 6.03
C PRO A 41 -0.47 -14.84 6.58
N ASP A 42 -1.22 -15.66 7.32
CA ASP A 42 -2.18 -15.16 8.28
C ASP A 42 -1.41 -14.18 9.16
N TRP A 43 -1.91 -12.97 9.33
CA TRP A 43 -1.29 -12.03 10.26
C TRP A 43 -1.07 -12.74 11.61
N PRO A 44 0.19 -12.86 12.06
CA PRO A 44 0.51 -13.85 13.07
C PRO A 44 0.03 -13.39 14.45
N ALA A 45 -0.02 -14.33 15.39
CA ALA A 45 -0.25 -14.20 16.82
C ALA A 45 0.00 -12.83 17.53
N PRO A 46 1.01 -11.99 17.18
CA PRO A 46 1.22 -10.67 17.77
C PRO A 46 0.02 -9.71 17.87
N LEU A 47 -0.94 -9.65 16.93
CA LEU A 47 -2.09 -8.74 17.12
C LEU A 47 -3.06 -9.24 18.21
N GLN A 48 -3.01 -10.52 18.57
CA GLN A 48 -3.81 -11.05 19.69
C GLN A 48 -3.37 -10.45 21.03
N SER A 49 -2.13 -9.95 21.15
CA SER A 49 -1.64 -9.27 22.35
C SER A 49 -1.87 -7.75 22.34
N GLY A 50 -2.52 -7.23 21.30
CA GLY A 50 -2.82 -5.80 21.13
C GLY A 50 -1.90 -5.09 20.13
N THR A 51 -2.27 -3.87 19.80
CA THR A 51 -1.55 -2.97 18.89
C THR A 51 -0.28 -2.38 19.52
N GLY A 52 -0.24 -2.19 20.84
CA GLY A 52 0.90 -1.62 21.57
C GLY A 52 2.21 -2.40 21.37
N PRO A 53 2.27 -3.71 21.68
CA PRO A 53 3.46 -4.52 21.47
C PRO A 53 3.96 -4.53 20.02
N VAL A 54 3.02 -4.56 19.05
CA VAL A 54 3.32 -4.50 17.62
C VAL A 54 3.96 -3.14 17.28
N GLN A 55 3.36 -2.04 17.74
CA GLN A 55 3.90 -0.72 17.44
C GLN A 55 5.24 -0.46 18.15
N ALA A 56 5.48 -1.03 19.34
CA ALA A 56 6.77 -0.97 20.01
C ALA A 56 7.86 -1.76 19.27
N ALA A 57 7.52 -2.90 18.66
CA ALA A 57 8.45 -3.66 17.83
C ALA A 57 8.87 -2.87 16.58
N PHE A 58 7.90 -2.24 15.91
CA PHE A 58 8.19 -1.33 14.80
C PHE A 58 9.00 -0.11 15.23
N ARG A 59 8.79 0.43 16.44
CA ARG A 59 9.62 1.54 16.95
C ARG A 59 11.08 1.14 17.05
N ARG A 60 11.38 -0.06 17.58
CA ARG A 60 12.76 -0.59 17.64
C ARG A 60 13.37 -0.78 16.26
N LEU A 61 12.59 -1.24 15.29
CA LEU A 61 13.06 -1.35 13.90
C LEU A 61 13.43 0.02 13.32
N VAL A 62 12.57 1.03 13.50
CA VAL A 62 12.84 2.41 13.06
C VAL A 62 14.06 2.99 13.77
N GLU A 63 14.20 2.74 15.07
CA GLU A 63 15.34 3.20 15.87
C GLU A 63 16.69 2.68 15.32
N SER A 64 16.72 1.42 14.86
CA SER A 64 17.89 0.79 14.25
C SER A 64 18.07 1.08 12.76
N THR A 65 17.10 1.73 12.10
CA THR A 65 17.17 2.05 10.67
C THR A 65 18.01 3.31 10.44
N THR A 66 18.93 3.27 9.48
CA THR A 66 19.73 4.44 9.08
C THR A 66 19.17 5.10 7.84
N HIS A 67 18.82 4.30 6.83
CA HIS A 67 18.24 4.76 5.58
C HIS A 67 16.87 4.11 5.39
N TYR A 68 15.86 4.92 5.12
CA TYR A 68 14.50 4.44 4.91
C TYR A 68 13.95 4.91 3.58
N LEU A 69 13.37 4.00 2.81
CA LEU A 69 12.54 4.30 1.64
C LEU A 69 11.11 3.87 1.95
N GLY A 70 10.12 4.72 1.73
CA GLY A 70 8.73 4.40 2.04
C GLY A 70 7.78 4.78 0.92
N TYR A 71 6.84 3.90 0.61
CA TYR A 71 5.74 4.18 -0.28
C TYR A 71 4.41 3.96 0.45
N SER A 72 3.55 4.98 0.45
CA SER A 72 2.20 4.89 1.03
C SER A 72 1.17 5.43 0.05
N PRO A 73 0.39 4.55 -0.62
CA PRO A 73 -0.51 4.96 -1.70
C PRO A 73 -1.75 5.71 -1.23
N ASN A 74 -2.28 5.37 -0.05
CA ASN A 74 -3.66 5.75 0.33
C ASN A 74 -3.85 6.14 1.81
N ILE A 75 -2.89 5.86 2.69
CA ILE A 75 -2.87 6.27 4.10
C ILE A 75 -1.54 6.98 4.37
N VAL A 76 -1.54 7.96 5.27
CA VAL A 76 -0.29 8.65 5.64
C VAL A 76 0.66 7.67 6.34
N TRP A 77 1.93 7.65 5.94
CA TRP A 77 2.95 6.81 6.59
C TRP A 77 3.02 7.04 8.11
N GLY A 78 3.10 5.94 8.88
CA GLY A 78 2.94 5.95 10.34
C GLY A 78 3.78 6.97 11.10
N ASN A 79 5.02 7.22 10.68
CA ASN A 79 5.92 8.14 11.39
C ASN A 79 5.60 9.63 11.13
N LEU A 80 4.77 9.93 10.13
CA LEU A 80 4.27 11.28 9.83
C LEU A 80 2.87 11.52 10.42
N GLN A 81 2.27 10.51 11.04
CA GLN A 81 0.93 10.63 11.62
C GLN A 81 0.95 11.52 12.87
N THR A 82 -0.15 12.26 13.05
CA THR A 82 -0.54 12.88 14.31
C THR A 82 -1.18 11.83 15.22
N LEU A 83 -1.23 12.09 16.53
CA LEU A 83 -1.81 11.14 17.48
C LEU A 83 -3.28 10.80 17.16
N PRO A 84 -4.19 11.77 16.91
CA PRO A 84 -5.57 11.45 16.57
C PRO A 84 -5.70 10.63 15.27
N TYR A 85 -4.87 10.92 14.27
CA TYR A 85 -4.87 10.13 13.03
C TYR A 85 -4.40 8.69 13.28
N ALA A 86 -3.34 8.51 14.06
CA ALA A 86 -2.82 7.20 14.41
C ALA A 86 -3.83 6.36 15.21
N GLU A 87 -4.55 6.98 16.14
CA GLU A 87 -5.64 6.34 16.89
C GLU A 87 -6.75 5.86 15.95
N GLU A 88 -7.20 6.70 15.01
CA GLU A 88 -8.24 6.34 14.04
C GLU A 88 -7.80 5.20 13.12
N VAL A 89 -6.56 5.22 12.61
CA VAL A 89 -6.02 4.11 11.80
C VAL A 89 -5.99 2.82 12.63
N LEU A 90 -5.49 2.86 13.87
CA LEU A 90 -5.40 1.68 14.72
C LEU A 90 -6.78 1.16 15.12
N ARG A 91 -7.75 2.04 15.36
CA ARG A 91 -9.14 1.65 15.61
C ARG A 91 -9.72 0.88 14.43
N LEU A 92 -9.49 1.33 13.19
CA LEU A 92 -9.90 0.59 11.99
C LEU A 92 -9.26 -0.81 11.91
N VAL A 93 -7.97 -0.93 12.28
CA VAL A 93 -7.27 -2.22 12.33
C VAL A 93 -7.86 -3.12 13.40
N VAL A 94 -8.09 -2.60 14.61
CA VAL A 94 -8.66 -3.37 15.74
C VAL A 94 -10.08 -3.82 15.41
N ASP A 95 -10.91 -2.94 14.85
CA ASP A 95 -12.30 -3.23 14.48
C ASP A 95 -12.36 -4.32 13.40
N LEU A 96 -11.44 -4.31 12.43
CA LEU A 96 -11.35 -5.33 11.38
C LEU A 96 -10.94 -6.71 11.93
N HIS A 97 -9.99 -6.75 12.88
CA HIS A 97 -9.37 -7.99 13.33
C HIS A 97 -9.92 -8.54 14.65
N GLY A 98 -10.78 -7.79 15.36
CA GLY A 98 -11.34 -8.21 16.64
C GLY A 98 -10.32 -8.34 17.77
N THR A 99 -9.25 -7.54 17.74
CA THR A 99 -8.13 -7.60 18.69
C THR A 99 -8.41 -6.81 19.97
N PRO A 100 -7.61 -6.96 21.04
CA PRO A 100 -7.73 -6.10 22.22
C PRO A 100 -7.66 -4.61 21.86
N ARG A 101 -8.50 -3.79 22.49
CA ARG A 101 -8.53 -2.33 22.30
C ARG A 101 -7.50 -1.65 23.18
N ASP A 102 -6.25 -1.63 22.74
CA ASP A 102 -5.15 -0.85 23.32
C ASP A 102 -4.66 0.24 22.34
N VAL A 103 -5.61 0.84 21.61
CA VAL A 103 -5.38 1.78 20.50
C VAL A 103 -4.47 2.93 20.92
N GLU A 104 -4.68 3.48 22.12
CA GLU A 104 -3.94 4.62 22.65
C GLU A 104 -2.47 4.28 22.89
N ALA A 105 -2.19 3.08 23.41
CA ALA A 105 -0.82 2.61 23.62
C ALA A 105 -0.10 2.38 22.28
N GLY A 106 -0.79 1.76 21.32
CA GLY A 106 -0.26 1.61 19.96
C GLY A 106 -0.01 2.95 19.27
N ALA A 107 -0.94 3.90 19.40
CA ALA A 107 -0.84 5.21 18.77
C ALA A 107 0.33 6.01 19.34
N ALA A 108 0.53 5.98 20.66
CA ALA A 108 1.67 6.61 21.33
C ALA A 108 3.00 6.07 20.81
N GLU A 109 3.14 4.74 20.71
CA GLU A 109 4.34 4.09 20.15
C GLU A 109 4.57 4.43 18.68
N ARG A 110 3.50 4.59 17.90
CA ARG A 110 3.57 4.97 16.48
C ARG A 110 4.06 6.41 16.31
N VAL A 111 3.45 7.38 17.00
CA VAL A 111 3.84 8.79 16.84
C VAL A 111 5.20 9.10 17.44
N ALA A 112 5.66 8.32 18.43
CA ALA A 112 6.99 8.44 18.99
C ALA A 112 8.11 8.20 17.95
N ARG A 113 7.82 7.53 16.82
CA ARG A 113 8.82 7.25 15.78
C ARG A 113 9.30 8.49 15.04
N ALA A 114 8.50 9.56 15.02
CA ALA A 114 8.87 10.79 14.34
C ALA A 114 10.19 11.38 14.85
N GLN A 115 10.57 11.13 16.12
CA GLN A 115 11.81 11.62 16.72
C GLN A 115 13.09 11.08 16.03
N TYR A 116 13.00 9.98 15.29
CA TYR A 116 14.13 9.39 14.58
C TYR A 116 14.38 10.03 13.21
N ILE A 117 13.43 10.84 12.71
CA ILE A 117 13.58 11.54 11.43
C ILE A 117 14.59 12.67 11.59
N GLY A 118 15.64 12.65 10.76
CA GLY A 118 16.68 13.68 10.76
C GLY A 118 17.68 13.61 11.91
N SER A 119 17.58 12.63 12.82
CA SER A 119 18.49 12.48 13.96
C SER A 119 19.60 11.47 13.67
N GLY A 120 20.82 11.77 14.11
CA GLY A 120 21.96 10.85 14.03
C GLY A 120 22.36 10.44 12.61
N GLY A 121 22.21 11.33 11.62
CA GLY A 121 22.57 11.06 10.22
C GLY A 121 21.56 10.19 9.46
N ARG A 122 20.41 9.87 10.06
CA ARG A 122 19.35 9.08 9.43
C ARG A 122 18.68 9.83 8.29
N THR A 123 18.38 9.13 7.20
CA THR A 123 17.68 9.69 6.04
C THR A 123 16.43 8.89 5.71
N TYR A 124 15.39 9.60 5.29
CA TYR A 124 14.09 9.06 4.96
C TYR A 124 13.68 9.63 3.60
N HIS A 125 13.29 8.77 2.65
CA HIS A 125 12.68 9.18 1.39
C HIS A 125 11.31 8.52 1.30
N VAL A 126 10.27 9.33 1.42
CA VAL A 126 8.89 8.87 1.52
C VAL A 126 8.09 9.41 0.35
N LEU A 127 7.38 8.52 -0.32
CA LEU A 127 6.45 8.81 -1.40
C LEU A 127 5.03 8.56 -0.92
N LEU A 128 4.20 9.58 -0.96
CA LEU A 128 2.78 9.47 -0.71
C LEU A 128 2.01 9.49 -2.03
N GLY A 129 0.95 8.71 -2.17
CA GLY A 129 -0.03 8.99 -3.22
C GLY A 129 -0.84 10.24 -2.86
N GLU A 130 -1.26 11.06 -3.83
CA GLU A 130 -2.17 12.19 -3.55
C GLU A 130 -3.44 11.75 -2.81
N GLN A 131 -3.88 10.50 -3.04
CA GLN A 131 -4.98 9.88 -2.33
C GLN A 131 -4.78 9.88 -0.80
N THR A 132 -3.56 9.82 -0.26
CA THR A 132 -3.32 9.92 1.19
C THR A 132 -3.83 11.22 1.78
N LEU A 133 -3.87 12.30 0.99
CA LEU A 133 -4.36 13.61 1.41
C LEU A 133 -5.90 13.68 1.42
N LEU A 134 -6.54 12.77 0.70
CA LEU A 134 -7.98 12.76 0.42
C LEU A 134 -8.72 11.63 1.15
N THR A 135 -8.00 10.63 1.67
CA THR A 135 -8.59 9.53 2.45
C THR A 135 -9.08 10.03 3.80
N GLY A 136 -10.40 10.04 4.00
CA GLY A 136 -11.06 10.58 5.20
C GLY A 136 -10.90 9.74 6.47
N ILE A 137 -9.69 9.60 6.98
CA ILE A 137 -9.42 8.97 8.28
C ILE A 137 -9.86 9.92 9.41
N GLY A 138 -10.79 9.48 10.26
CA GLY A 138 -11.26 10.27 11.41
C GLY A 138 -12.08 11.53 11.07
N GLY A 139 -12.38 11.75 9.78
CA GLY A 139 -13.09 12.93 9.30
C GLY A 139 -12.26 14.23 9.33
N PRO A 140 -12.87 15.38 8.97
CA PRO A 140 -12.19 16.66 8.81
C PRO A 140 -11.36 17.14 10.01
N GLY A 141 -11.88 16.95 11.22
CA GLY A 141 -11.22 17.39 12.45
C GLY A 141 -9.90 16.67 12.73
N VAL A 142 -9.74 15.44 12.23
CA VAL A 142 -8.50 14.65 12.32
C VAL A 142 -7.61 14.90 11.11
N MET A 143 -8.20 15.02 9.92
CA MET A 143 -7.45 15.22 8.68
C MET A 143 -6.77 16.59 8.60
N ARG A 144 -7.41 17.67 9.04
CA ARG A 144 -6.83 19.02 8.99
C ARG A 144 -5.47 19.12 9.71
N PRO A 145 -5.35 18.77 11.00
CA PRO A 145 -4.04 18.79 11.68
C PRO A 145 -3.05 17.76 11.10
N GLN A 146 -3.55 16.64 10.53
CA GLN A 146 -2.68 15.70 9.82
C GLN A 146 -2.04 16.32 8.57
N LEU A 147 -2.83 17.03 7.76
CA LEU A 147 -2.34 17.71 6.56
C LEU A 147 -1.41 18.88 6.92
N GLU A 148 -1.69 19.62 7.99
CA GLU A 148 -0.78 20.65 8.53
C GLU A 148 0.58 20.02 8.91
N ARG A 149 0.58 18.87 9.59
CA ARG A 149 1.83 18.15 9.89
C ARG A 149 2.60 17.72 8.64
N LEU A 150 1.92 17.29 7.58
CA LEU A 150 2.58 16.98 6.30
C LEU A 150 3.17 18.23 5.64
N HIS A 151 2.45 19.36 5.70
CA HIS A 151 2.93 20.63 5.18
C HIS A 151 4.21 21.09 5.88
N ASP A 152 4.28 20.92 7.21
CA ASP A 152 5.48 21.21 8.01
C ASP A 152 6.62 20.21 7.74
N ALA A 153 6.28 18.93 7.56
CA ALA A 153 7.23 17.86 7.31
C ALA A 153 8.03 18.03 6.02
N LEU A 154 7.50 18.76 5.02
CA LEU A 154 8.24 19.12 3.81
C LEU A 154 9.58 19.81 4.09
N SER A 155 9.74 20.42 5.26
CA SER A 155 10.95 21.14 5.66
C SER A 155 11.78 20.41 6.73
N TRP A 156 11.43 19.17 7.10
CA TRP A 156 12.16 18.46 8.16
C TRP A 156 13.54 18.00 7.67
N PRO A 157 14.59 18.17 8.49
CA PRO A 157 15.91 17.67 8.14
C PRO A 157 15.89 16.14 8.01
N GLY A 158 16.62 15.62 7.03
CA GLY A 158 16.72 14.17 6.78
C GLY A 158 15.46 13.52 6.21
N LEU A 159 14.42 14.28 5.83
CA LEU A 159 13.23 13.78 5.14
C LEU A 159 13.14 14.35 3.73
N THR A 160 13.08 13.46 2.74
CA THR A 160 12.66 13.76 1.37
C THR A 160 11.23 13.26 1.21
N LEU A 161 10.27 14.17 1.12
CA LEU A 161 8.85 13.85 0.98
C LEU A 161 8.37 14.19 -0.43
N GLY A 162 7.98 13.15 -1.18
CA GLY A 162 7.38 13.26 -2.50
C GLY A 162 5.90 12.89 -2.47
N ILE A 163 5.13 13.45 -3.41
CA ILE A 163 3.73 13.11 -3.62
C ILE A 163 3.56 12.65 -5.07
N ILE A 164 2.91 11.51 -5.30
CA ILE A 164 2.52 11.04 -6.63
C ILE A 164 1.12 11.58 -6.93
N PRO A 165 0.96 12.53 -7.88
CA PRO A 165 -0.35 13.07 -8.23
C PRO A 165 -1.30 11.96 -8.69
N ALA A 166 -2.59 12.08 -8.37
CA ALA A 166 -3.63 11.10 -8.65
C ALA A 166 -3.80 10.79 -10.15
N ARG A 167 -3.38 11.72 -11.01
CA ARG A 167 -3.43 11.60 -12.48
C ARG A 167 -2.05 11.56 -13.13
N ALA A 168 -0.99 11.33 -12.36
CA ALA A 168 0.35 11.18 -12.90
C ALA A 168 0.41 9.98 -13.87
N ARG A 169 1.23 10.11 -14.92
CA ARG A 169 1.60 8.96 -15.74
C ARG A 169 2.60 8.11 -14.96
N LEU A 170 2.16 6.96 -14.48
CA LEU A 170 2.99 6.10 -13.63
C LEU A 170 4.02 5.31 -14.45
N ALA A 171 5.24 5.20 -13.92
CA ALA A 171 6.29 4.36 -14.48
C ALA A 171 6.18 2.87 -14.06
N VAL A 172 5.38 2.57 -13.04
CA VAL A 172 5.05 1.22 -12.56
C VAL A 172 3.63 1.21 -11.99
N TYR A 173 2.97 0.05 -11.94
CA TYR A 173 1.71 -0.04 -11.22
C TYR A 173 1.95 0.21 -9.71
N PRO A 174 1.06 0.93 -9.00
CA PRO A 174 1.38 1.43 -7.66
C PRO A 174 1.49 0.32 -6.59
N GLY A 175 0.68 -0.74 -6.67
CA GLY A 175 0.75 -1.85 -5.72
C GLY A 175 0.34 -1.47 -4.30
N ASP A 176 0.74 -2.29 -3.32
CA ASP A 176 0.51 -2.06 -1.90
C ASP A 176 1.56 -1.10 -1.30
N GLY A 177 1.26 -0.55 -0.12
CA GLY A 177 2.24 0.25 0.62
C GLY A 177 3.38 -0.60 1.15
N PHE A 178 4.60 -0.06 1.14
CA PHE A 178 5.77 -0.75 1.67
C PHE A 178 6.82 0.20 2.24
N GLY A 179 7.64 -0.29 3.16
CA GLY A 179 8.79 0.39 3.73
C GLY A 179 10.05 -0.47 3.59
N ILE A 180 11.12 0.11 3.08
CA ILE A 180 12.45 -0.50 2.99
C ILE A 180 13.32 0.08 4.10
N HIS A 181 13.82 -0.80 4.96
CA HIS A 181 14.73 -0.49 6.05
C HIS A 181 16.15 -0.89 5.65
N ASP A 182 16.99 0.14 5.48
CA ASP A 182 18.30 0.06 4.87
C ASP A 182 18.23 -0.64 3.51
N GLU A 183 19.12 -1.58 3.20
CA GLU A 183 19.13 -2.32 1.93
C GLU A 183 18.68 -3.79 2.09
N THR A 184 18.13 -4.15 3.26
CA THR A 184 18.07 -5.56 3.67
C THR A 184 16.69 -6.07 4.07
N ARG A 185 15.73 -5.18 4.34
CA ARG A 185 14.42 -5.55 4.86
C ARG A 185 13.31 -4.69 4.29
N VAL A 186 12.25 -5.34 3.83
CA VAL A 186 11.01 -4.69 3.39
C VAL A 186 9.87 -5.13 4.29
N GLU A 187 9.05 -4.16 4.69
CA GLU A 187 7.74 -4.38 5.32
C GLU A 187 6.66 -3.96 4.32
N VAL A 188 5.84 -4.90 3.87
CA VAL A 188 4.67 -4.62 3.04
C VAL A 188 3.44 -4.57 3.94
N GLU A 189 2.57 -3.59 3.77
CA GLU A 189 1.34 -3.48 4.55
C GLU A 189 0.14 -3.99 3.75
N GLY A 190 -0.75 -4.77 4.37
CA GLY A 190 -1.95 -5.30 3.72
C GLY A 190 -3.02 -5.77 4.72
N PHE A 191 -4.27 -5.88 4.24
CA PHE A 191 -5.41 -6.31 5.07
C PHE A 191 -5.28 -7.73 5.62
N ARG A 192 -4.54 -8.59 4.92
CA ARG A 192 -4.31 -9.98 5.32
C ARG A 192 -3.26 -10.09 6.43
N GLY A 193 -2.66 -8.96 6.75
CA GLY A 193 -1.38 -8.86 7.39
C GLY A 193 -0.35 -8.29 6.43
N GLY A 194 0.70 -7.77 7.03
CA GLY A 194 1.93 -7.35 6.39
C GLY A 194 2.94 -8.47 6.30
N GLU A 195 3.81 -8.32 5.31
CA GLU A 195 4.83 -9.28 4.94
C GLU A 195 6.21 -8.67 5.21
N THR A 196 7.03 -9.38 5.98
CA THR A 196 8.45 -9.05 6.12
C THR A 196 9.25 -9.83 5.08
N ILE A 197 9.99 -9.11 4.22
CA ILE A 197 10.81 -9.69 3.15
C ILE A 197 12.28 -9.32 3.42
N THR A 198 13.14 -10.32 3.50
CA THR A 198 14.60 -10.16 3.73
C THR A 198 15.44 -11.02 2.78
N ASP A 199 14.84 -11.49 1.69
CA ASP A 199 15.48 -12.32 0.66
C ASP A 199 15.73 -11.49 -0.62
N HIS A 200 16.16 -12.14 -1.70
CA HIS A 200 16.42 -11.50 -3.00
C HIS A 200 15.28 -10.62 -3.55
N ARG A 201 14.04 -10.80 -3.09
CA ARG A 201 12.90 -9.96 -3.47
C ARG A 201 13.06 -8.50 -3.01
N VAL A 202 13.91 -8.19 -2.03
CA VAL A 202 14.21 -6.81 -1.61
C VAL A 202 14.64 -5.95 -2.81
N GLU A 203 15.43 -6.51 -3.74
CA GLU A 203 15.88 -5.81 -4.96
C GLU A 203 14.72 -5.40 -5.89
N LEU A 204 13.60 -6.14 -5.86
CA LEU A 204 12.41 -5.77 -6.63
C LEU A 204 11.73 -4.52 -6.04
N PHE A 205 11.71 -4.39 -4.72
CA PHE A 205 11.12 -3.23 -4.05
C PHE A 205 11.94 -1.96 -4.23
N HIS A 206 13.28 -2.06 -4.24
CA HIS A 206 14.13 -0.93 -4.63
C HIS A 206 13.82 -0.46 -6.07
N ARG A 207 13.75 -1.39 -7.03
CA ARG A 207 13.38 -1.05 -8.42
C ARG A 207 11.98 -0.46 -8.52
N ALA A 208 11.02 -0.98 -7.75
CA ALA A 208 9.67 -0.42 -7.70
C ALA A 208 9.68 1.01 -7.15
N PHE A 209 10.41 1.26 -6.05
CA PHE A 209 10.58 2.59 -5.48
C PHE A 209 11.22 3.56 -6.48
N ASP A 210 12.26 3.12 -7.20
CA ASP A 210 12.93 3.91 -8.23
C ASP A 210 12.02 4.32 -9.38
N LEU A 211 11.07 3.47 -9.75
CA LEU A 211 10.05 3.79 -10.75
C LEU A 211 8.95 4.70 -10.17
N LEU A 212 8.53 4.47 -8.93
CA LEU A 212 7.54 5.29 -8.25
C LEU A 212 8.03 6.74 -8.09
N GLN A 213 9.30 6.94 -7.69
CA GLN A 213 9.83 8.30 -7.48
C GLN A 213 9.89 9.13 -8.77
N GLN A 214 9.97 8.49 -9.95
CA GLN A 214 9.91 9.18 -11.25
C GLN A 214 8.52 9.76 -11.54
N SER A 215 7.49 9.28 -10.85
CA SER A 215 6.10 9.73 -10.99
C SER A 215 5.71 10.76 -9.91
N ALA A 216 6.63 11.08 -8.98
CA ALA A 216 6.39 11.95 -7.85
C ALA A 216 6.81 13.40 -8.13
N VAL A 217 6.09 14.33 -7.51
CA VAL A 217 6.44 15.75 -7.41
C VAL A 217 6.97 16.05 -6.00
N TYR A 218 7.78 17.09 -5.89
CA TYR A 218 8.48 17.47 -4.66
C TYR A 218 8.44 18.99 -4.45
N GLY A 219 8.87 19.45 -3.28
CA GLY A 219 9.02 20.88 -2.98
C GLY A 219 7.70 21.64 -3.12
N ASP A 220 7.70 22.71 -3.92
CA ASP A 220 6.55 23.61 -4.07
C ASP A 220 5.33 22.94 -4.71
N GLU A 221 5.54 21.98 -5.63
CA GLU A 221 4.44 21.24 -6.25
C GLU A 221 3.77 20.31 -5.23
N ALA A 222 4.56 19.61 -4.40
CA ALA A 222 4.02 18.82 -3.30
C ALA A 222 3.30 19.70 -2.26
N ARG A 223 3.87 20.88 -1.95
CA ARG A 223 3.25 21.87 -1.07
C ARG A 223 1.90 22.35 -1.59
N ALA A 224 1.79 22.57 -2.90
CA ALA A 224 0.54 22.99 -3.53
C ALA A 224 -0.56 21.94 -3.37
N LEU A 225 -0.24 20.65 -3.57
CA LEU A 225 -1.20 19.56 -3.38
C LEU A 225 -1.73 19.47 -1.93
N ILE A 226 -0.83 19.58 -0.94
CA ILE A 226 -1.23 19.60 0.48
C ILE A 226 -2.09 20.82 0.80
N THR A 227 -1.71 22.00 0.28
CA THR A 227 -2.45 23.25 0.48
C THR A 227 -3.85 23.17 -0.12
N GLN A 228 -3.99 22.57 -1.31
CA GLN A 228 -5.29 22.33 -1.93
C GLN A 228 -6.15 21.38 -1.08
N ALA A 229 -5.58 20.28 -0.56
CA ALA A 229 -6.31 19.39 0.33
C ALA A 229 -6.80 20.09 1.62
N LEU A 230 -5.98 20.98 2.20
CA LEU A 230 -6.36 21.79 3.38
C LEU A 230 -7.53 22.75 3.13
N GLN A 231 -7.72 23.21 1.90
CA GLN A 231 -8.85 24.07 1.53
C GLN A 231 -10.17 23.31 1.43
N HIS A 232 -10.11 21.98 1.25
CA HIS A 232 -11.27 21.12 1.02
C HIS A 232 -11.56 20.15 2.17
N THR A 233 -10.80 20.21 3.26
CA THR A 233 -10.99 19.42 4.49
C THR A 233 -11.82 20.20 5.49
#